data_AF-A0A7V2L753-F1
#
_entry.id   AF-A0A7V2L753-F1
#
_cell.length_a   1.000
_cell.length_b   1.000
_cell.length_c   1.000
_cell.angle_alpha   90.00
_cell.angle_beta   90.00
_cell.angle_gamma   90.00
#
_symmetry.space_group_name_H-M   'P 1'
#
loop_
_entity.id
_entity.type
_entity.pdbx_description
1 polymer ?
#
loop_
_entity_poly.entity_id
_entity_poly.type
_entity_poly.pdbx_seq_one_letter_code
_entity_poly.pdbx_strand_id
1 'polypeptide(L)'
;TLIVRIVLDDGSELTIHPLTIAADIGQRGPFAGDIHFSVDGERHALIQVYDQSARDGGIVHLASVGVILLLEGPEEIVSVDPHPEAIVIDQPEFGATVSGGIAHVEGFGLASFEGTLIIEVHDAEGNIVGLQPIIVKAPDWGFPGPFSADVPYEVAAEGPGRIVVIDPLPVFDGLGHISSVEITLAP
;
A
#
# COMPACT_ATOMS: atom_id res chain seq x y z
N THR A 1 14.06 -5.46 -0.01
CA THR A 1 14.19 -5.46 1.47
C THR A 1 12.91 -4.91 1.99
N LEU A 2 12.29 -5.52 2.99
CA LEU A 2 11.08 -4.96 3.58
C LEU A 2 11.46 -3.91 4.60
N ILE A 3 10.58 -2.95 4.81
CA ILE A 3 10.70 -1.96 5.86
C ILE A 3 9.50 -2.13 6.76
N VAL A 4 9.75 -2.23 8.06
CA VAL A 4 8.72 -2.18 9.10
C VAL A 4 8.78 -0.82 9.75
N ARG A 5 7.64 -0.17 9.94
CA ARG A 5 7.54 1.02 10.78
C ARG A 5 6.36 0.95 11.71
N ILE A 6 6.45 1.68 12.81
CA ILE A 6 5.33 1.89 13.73
C ILE A 6 4.90 3.35 13.61
N VAL A 7 3.64 3.57 13.25
CA VAL A 7 3.02 4.89 13.13
C VAL A 7 2.02 5.07 14.27
N LEU A 8 2.16 6.11 15.07
CA LEU A 8 1.28 6.40 16.19
C LEU A 8 -0.01 7.05 15.72
N ASP A 9 -0.97 7.14 16.65
CA ASP A 9 -2.30 7.69 16.40
C ASP A 9 -2.36 9.17 16.00
N ASP A 10 -1.28 9.91 16.24
CA ASP A 10 -1.08 11.29 15.79
C ASP A 10 -0.38 11.37 14.41
N GLY A 11 -0.16 10.23 13.76
CA GLY A 11 0.54 10.12 12.48
C GLY A 11 2.07 10.17 12.58
N SER A 12 2.64 10.35 13.78
CA SER A 12 4.09 10.37 13.95
C SER A 12 4.69 8.96 13.84
N GLU A 13 5.88 8.89 13.25
CA GLU A 13 6.62 7.64 13.15
C GLU A 13 7.44 7.40 14.43
N LEU A 14 7.21 6.27 15.09
CA LEU A 14 7.92 5.90 16.31
C LEU A 14 9.26 5.22 16.00
N THR A 15 9.29 4.35 14.99
CA THR A 15 10.50 3.59 14.61
C THR A 15 10.41 3.05 13.19
N ILE A 16 11.57 2.83 12.57
CA ILE A 16 11.77 2.12 11.29
C ILE A 16 12.79 1.01 11.51
N HIS A 17 12.51 -0.16 10.93
CA HIS A 17 13.42 -1.30 10.92
C HIS A 17 13.42 -2.03 9.57
N PRO A 18 14.57 -2.27 8.94
CA PRO A 18 14.65 -3.10 7.74
C PRO A 18 14.53 -4.59 8.09
N LEU A 19 13.79 -5.34 7.28
CA LEU A 19 13.70 -6.79 7.34
C LEU A 19 14.10 -7.44 6.02
N THR A 20 14.69 -8.63 6.12
CA THR A 20 15.05 -9.46 4.97
C THR A 20 14.03 -10.57 4.80
N ILE A 21 13.56 -10.74 3.57
CA ILE A 21 12.74 -11.90 3.20
C ILE A 21 13.65 -13.13 3.16
N ALA A 22 13.26 -14.20 3.87
CA ALA A 22 13.99 -15.46 3.89
C ALA A 22 13.68 -16.29 2.63
N ALA A 23 14.06 -15.77 1.47
CA ALA A 23 13.99 -16.43 0.17
C ALA A 23 15.05 -15.88 -0.78
N ASP A 24 15.23 -16.57 -1.90
CA ASP A 24 16.08 -16.08 -2.99
C ASP A 24 15.51 -14.78 -3.58
N ILE A 25 16.39 -13.97 -4.18
CA ILE A 25 16.00 -12.73 -4.84
C ILE A 25 14.92 -13.02 -5.89
N GLY A 26 13.81 -12.27 -5.81
CA GLY A 26 12.67 -12.41 -6.71
C GLY A 26 11.67 -13.50 -6.31
N GLN A 27 11.89 -14.22 -5.20
CA GLN A 27 10.95 -15.20 -4.66
C GLN A 27 10.19 -14.63 -3.45
N ARG A 28 8.93 -15.04 -3.31
CA ARG A 28 8.17 -14.81 -2.07
C ARG A 28 8.73 -15.72 -0.97
N GLY A 29 8.83 -15.20 0.24
CA GLY A 29 9.30 -15.94 1.40
C GLY A 29 8.77 -15.36 2.70
N PRO A 30 8.89 -16.11 3.80
CA PRO A 30 8.56 -15.58 5.12
C PRO A 30 9.57 -14.49 5.51
N PHE A 31 9.12 -13.58 6.35
CA PHE A 31 9.97 -12.63 7.07
C PHE A 31 9.53 -12.62 8.53
N ALA A 32 10.47 -12.35 9.43
CA ALA A 32 10.21 -12.19 10.86
C ALA A 32 11.28 -11.28 11.47
N GLY A 33 10.92 -10.54 12.51
CA GLY A 33 11.85 -9.74 13.27
C GLY A 33 11.19 -9.07 14.47
N ASP A 34 12.01 -8.79 15.49
CA ASP A 34 11.56 -8.18 16.74
C ASP A 34 11.74 -6.66 16.67
N ILE A 35 10.64 -5.92 16.82
CA ILE A 35 10.64 -4.46 16.78
C ILE A 35 10.53 -3.92 18.20
N HIS A 36 11.59 -3.29 18.68
CA HIS A 36 11.60 -2.66 19.99
C HIS A 36 10.96 -1.27 19.91
N PHE A 37 10.10 -0.95 20.88
CA PHE A 37 9.43 0.35 20.98
C PHE A 37 9.39 0.85 22.43
N SER A 38 9.12 2.14 22.61
CA SER A 38 8.87 2.75 23.91
C SER A 38 7.83 3.86 23.73
N VAL A 39 6.87 3.93 24.65
CA VAL A 39 5.79 4.92 24.67
C VAL A 39 5.60 5.44 26.09
N ASP A 40 5.17 6.68 26.26
CA ASP A 40 4.95 7.30 27.58
C ASP A 40 3.58 6.96 28.21
N GLY A 41 2.80 6.11 27.56
CA GLY A 41 1.46 5.69 27.97
C GLY A 41 0.82 4.77 26.92
N GLU A 42 -0.42 4.36 27.15
CA GLU A 42 -1.21 3.62 26.16
C GLU A 42 -1.40 4.45 24.89
N ARG A 43 -1.08 3.86 23.74
CA ARG A 43 -1.22 4.50 22.43
C ARG A 43 -1.80 3.53 21.42
N HIS A 44 -2.69 4.02 20.56
CA HIS A 44 -3.01 3.28 19.35
C HIS A 44 -1.92 3.52 18.30
N ALA A 45 -1.65 2.50 17.49
CA ALA A 45 -0.65 2.57 16.43
C ALA A 45 -0.98 1.65 15.26
N LEU A 46 -0.33 1.90 14.12
CA LEU A 46 -0.22 0.97 12.99
C LEU A 46 1.19 0.40 12.95
N ILE A 47 1.29 -0.93 12.87
CA ILE A 47 2.51 -1.58 12.39
C ILE A 47 2.34 -1.74 10.88
N GLN A 48 3.26 -1.15 10.12
CA GLN A 48 3.23 -1.19 8.66
C GLN A 48 4.46 -1.93 8.14
N VAL A 49 4.24 -2.87 7.23
CA VAL A 49 5.31 -3.55 6.49
C VAL A 49 5.18 -3.17 5.02
N TYR A 50 6.25 -2.67 4.42
CA TYR A 50 6.22 -2.18 3.05
C TYR A 50 7.53 -2.40 2.31
N ASP A 51 7.47 -2.30 0.99
CA ASP A 51 8.64 -2.24 0.11
C ASP A 51 8.66 -0.89 -0.64
N GLN A 52 9.84 -0.47 -1.08
CA GLN A 52 10.05 0.81 -1.76
C GLN A 52 10.58 0.62 -3.17
N SER A 53 10.14 1.49 -4.07
CA SER A 53 10.65 1.57 -5.43
C SER A 53 12.09 2.06 -5.42
N ALA A 54 12.98 1.32 -6.07
CA ALA A 54 14.36 1.76 -6.28
C ALA A 54 14.46 3.00 -7.18
N ARG A 55 13.39 3.32 -7.94
CA ARG A 55 13.34 4.46 -8.87
C ARG A 55 13.17 5.79 -8.15
N ASP A 56 12.18 5.87 -7.26
CA ASP A 56 11.72 7.13 -6.66
C ASP A 56 11.51 7.06 -5.14
N GLY A 57 11.73 5.91 -4.51
CA GLY A 57 11.53 5.70 -3.07
C GLY A 57 10.06 5.58 -2.64
N GLY A 58 9.11 5.67 -3.57
CA GLY A 58 7.68 5.50 -3.29
C GLY A 58 7.35 4.07 -2.85
N ILE A 59 6.27 3.92 -2.10
CA ILE A 59 5.82 2.62 -1.60
C ILE A 59 5.25 1.80 -2.75
N VAL A 60 5.77 0.58 -2.96
CA VAL A 60 5.28 -0.32 -4.02
C VAL A 60 4.25 -1.32 -3.52
N HIS A 61 4.36 -1.71 -2.26
CA HIS A 61 3.41 -2.57 -1.56
C HIS A 61 3.45 -2.23 -0.08
N LEU A 62 2.29 -2.22 0.59
CA LEU A 62 2.20 -1.99 2.03
C LEU A 62 1.04 -2.78 2.61
N ALA A 63 1.26 -3.35 3.79
CA ALA A 63 0.21 -3.90 4.64
C ALA A 63 0.32 -3.31 6.05
N SER A 64 -0.82 -2.99 6.65
CA SER A 64 -0.92 -2.44 7.99
C SER A 64 -1.75 -3.31 8.91
N VAL A 65 -1.37 -3.34 10.18
CA VAL A 65 -2.18 -3.87 11.28
C VAL A 65 -2.29 -2.85 12.41
N GLY A 66 -3.50 -2.65 12.92
CA GLY A 66 -3.74 -1.81 14.09
C GLY A 66 -3.41 -2.53 15.38
N VAL A 67 -2.70 -1.85 16.27
CA VAL A 67 -2.30 -2.38 17.58
C VAL A 67 -2.50 -1.34 18.69
N ILE A 68 -2.49 -1.81 19.94
CA ILE A 68 -2.40 -0.95 21.12
C ILE A 68 -1.02 -1.20 21.73
N LEU A 69 -0.24 -0.13 21.87
CA LEU A 69 1.06 -0.13 22.54
C LEU A 69 0.87 0.26 24.00
N LEU A 70 1.35 -0.59 24.90
CA LEU A 70 1.32 -0.34 26.34
C LEU A 70 2.72 0.05 26.83
N LEU A 71 2.77 0.90 27.86
CA LEU A 71 4.03 1.27 28.53
C LEU A 71 4.70 0.05 29.19
N GLU A 72 3.91 -0.83 29.78
CA GLU A 72 4.36 -2.04 30.48
C GLU A 72 3.31 -3.14 30.39
N GLY A 73 3.75 -4.39 30.57
CA GLY A 73 2.89 -5.57 30.54
C GLY A 73 3.53 -6.73 29.77
N PRO A 74 2.93 -7.94 29.85
CA PRO A 74 3.33 -9.02 28.98
C PRO A 74 2.94 -8.72 27.52
N GLU A 75 3.72 -9.23 26.57
CA GLU A 75 3.32 -9.23 25.16
C GLU A 75 2.12 -10.16 24.94
N GLU A 76 1.16 -9.72 24.13
CA GLU A 76 0.05 -10.54 23.66
C GLU A 76 0.07 -10.55 22.13
N ILE A 77 0.73 -11.56 21.57
CA ILE A 77 0.88 -11.72 20.12
C ILE A 77 -0.18 -12.71 19.62
N VAL A 78 -1.15 -12.20 18.87
CA VAL A 78 -2.16 -13.01 18.19
C VAL A 78 -1.68 -13.29 16.78
N SER A 79 -1.51 -14.57 16.44
CA SER A 79 -1.18 -14.98 15.07
C SER A 79 -2.42 -14.85 14.19
N VAL A 80 -2.25 -14.29 12.99
CA VAL A 80 -3.28 -14.22 11.96
C VAL A 80 -2.98 -15.30 10.91
N ASP A 81 -4.00 -16.04 10.50
CA ASP A 81 -3.86 -17.00 9.41
C ASP A 81 -3.52 -16.27 8.11
N PRO A 82 -2.66 -16.83 7.24
CA PRO A 82 -2.40 -16.25 5.94
C PRO A 82 -3.70 -16.01 5.17
N HIS A 83 -3.92 -14.76 4.76
CA HIS A 83 -5.07 -14.36 3.97
C HIS A 83 -4.63 -13.92 2.57
N PRO A 84 -5.56 -13.93 1.59
CA PRO A 84 -5.29 -13.39 0.27
C PRO A 84 -4.82 -11.92 0.32
N GLU A 85 -4.18 -11.51 -0.77
CA GLU A 85 -3.82 -10.12 -1.01
C GLU A 85 -5.06 -9.23 -0.94
N ALA A 86 -4.96 -8.08 -0.25
CA ALA A 86 -6.10 -7.19 -0.07
C ALA A 86 -6.42 -6.42 -1.36
N ILE A 87 -5.40 -6.05 -2.15
CA ILE A 87 -5.57 -5.37 -3.44
C ILE A 87 -4.71 -6.05 -4.50
N VAL A 88 -5.38 -6.57 -5.53
CA VAL A 88 -4.77 -7.10 -6.74
C VAL A 88 -5.10 -6.18 -7.91
N ILE A 89 -4.07 -5.77 -8.64
CA ILE A 89 -4.21 -5.00 -9.89
C ILE A 89 -4.11 -6.00 -11.04
N ASP A 90 -5.17 -6.12 -11.84
CA ASP A 90 -5.22 -7.00 -13.01
C ASP A 90 -4.82 -6.25 -14.29
N GLN A 91 -5.15 -4.95 -14.37
CA GLN A 91 -4.67 -4.07 -15.43
C GLN A 91 -4.28 -2.70 -14.85
N PRO A 92 -3.20 -2.07 -15.35
CA PRO A 92 -2.31 -2.57 -16.42
C PRO A 92 -1.35 -3.67 -15.93
N GLU A 93 -0.83 -4.45 -16.88
CA GLU A 93 0.27 -5.39 -16.59
C GLU A 93 1.58 -4.64 -16.33
N PHE A 94 2.50 -5.28 -15.60
CA PHE A 94 3.84 -4.74 -15.35
C PHE A 94 4.56 -4.42 -16.67
N GLY A 95 5.09 -3.20 -16.77
CA GLY A 95 5.82 -2.70 -17.92
C GLY A 95 4.94 -2.30 -19.11
N ALA A 96 3.61 -2.35 -18.99
CA ALA A 96 2.72 -1.91 -20.06
C ALA A 96 2.94 -0.43 -20.40
N THR A 97 2.80 -0.09 -21.67
CA THR A 97 2.76 1.31 -22.12
C THR A 97 1.33 1.81 -22.07
N VAL A 98 1.11 2.86 -21.28
CA VAL A 98 -0.16 3.60 -21.19
C VAL A 98 0.06 4.94 -21.89
N SER A 99 -0.83 5.31 -22.82
CA SER A 99 -0.71 6.53 -23.63
C SER A 99 -2.06 7.23 -23.82
N GLY A 100 -2.05 8.47 -24.32
CA GLY A 100 -3.27 9.23 -24.61
C GLY A 100 -3.94 9.86 -23.38
N GLY A 101 -3.19 10.06 -22.29
CA GLY A 101 -3.64 10.77 -21.09
C GLY A 101 -4.73 10.09 -20.26
N ILE A 102 -5.02 8.81 -20.50
CA ILE A 102 -5.98 8.02 -19.70
C ILE A 102 -5.37 6.66 -19.36
N ALA A 103 -5.29 6.35 -18.06
CA ALA A 103 -4.87 5.05 -17.55
C ALA A 103 -6.11 4.25 -17.15
N HIS A 104 -6.40 3.17 -17.87
CA HIS A 104 -7.40 2.20 -17.43
C HIS A 104 -6.79 1.31 -16.35
N VAL A 105 -7.45 1.24 -15.20
CA VAL A 105 -7.00 0.46 -14.05
C VAL A 105 -8.16 -0.38 -13.54
N GLU A 106 -7.95 -1.69 -13.46
CA GLU A 106 -8.93 -2.62 -12.90
C GLU A 106 -8.26 -3.73 -12.09
N GLY A 107 -9.04 -4.33 -11.20
CA GLY A 107 -8.55 -5.37 -10.32
C GLY A 107 -9.59 -5.80 -9.31
N PHE A 108 -9.13 -6.44 -8.25
CA PHE A 108 -9.95 -6.94 -7.16
C PHE A 108 -9.41 -6.44 -5.82
N GLY A 109 -10.28 -5.88 -4.99
CA GLY A 109 -9.86 -5.19 -3.78
C GLY A 109 -10.81 -5.42 -2.61
N LEU A 110 -10.25 -5.45 -1.40
CA LEU A 110 -10.95 -5.22 -0.14
C LEU A 110 -10.63 -3.80 0.31
N ALA A 111 -11.67 -2.96 0.41
CA ALA A 111 -11.53 -1.61 0.93
C ALA A 111 -11.98 -1.54 2.39
N SER A 112 -11.15 -0.94 3.24
CA SER A 112 -11.37 -0.88 4.69
C SER A 112 -12.43 0.14 5.07
N PHE A 113 -12.60 1.22 4.29
CA PHE A 113 -13.52 2.31 4.61
C PHE A 113 -14.44 2.67 3.45
N GLU A 114 -15.75 2.61 3.70
CA GLU A 114 -16.81 2.98 2.74
C GLU A 114 -16.62 2.37 1.34
N GLY A 115 -15.98 1.20 1.25
CA GLY A 115 -15.75 0.53 -0.02
C GLY A 115 -14.82 1.29 -0.96
N THR A 116 -14.10 2.31 -0.47
CA THR A 116 -13.38 3.27 -1.30
C THR A 116 -11.89 2.92 -1.40
N LEU A 117 -11.34 2.94 -2.62
CA LEU A 117 -9.90 2.94 -2.87
C LEU A 117 -9.52 4.22 -3.61
N ILE A 118 -8.25 4.59 -3.58
CA ILE A 118 -7.69 5.71 -4.34
C ILE A 118 -6.70 5.15 -5.35
N ILE A 119 -6.86 5.53 -6.62
CA ILE A 119 -5.91 5.21 -7.68
C ILE A 119 -5.09 6.47 -7.98
N GLU A 120 -3.77 6.35 -7.91
CA GLU A 120 -2.83 7.41 -8.28
C GLU A 120 -1.98 6.96 -9.45
N VAL A 121 -1.66 7.90 -10.35
CA VAL A 121 -0.68 7.73 -11.43
C VAL A 121 0.53 8.59 -11.09
N HIS A 122 1.69 7.95 -10.98
CA HIS A 122 2.96 8.58 -10.62
C HIS A 122 3.87 8.64 -11.84
N ASP A 123 4.55 9.78 -12.05
CA ASP A 123 5.56 9.95 -13.10
C ASP A 123 6.93 9.32 -12.72
N ALA A 124 7.97 9.64 -13.50
CA ALA A 124 9.32 9.11 -13.32
C ALA A 124 9.99 9.58 -12.03
N GLU A 125 9.63 10.78 -11.57
CA GLU A 125 10.13 11.41 -10.35
C GLU A 125 9.29 11.06 -9.12
N GLY A 126 8.18 10.33 -9.30
CA GLY A 126 7.25 9.96 -8.25
C GLY A 126 6.21 11.03 -7.93
N ASN A 127 6.03 12.03 -8.79
CA ASN A 127 4.95 13.01 -8.62
C ASN A 127 3.62 12.41 -9.08
N ILE A 128 2.54 12.74 -8.38
CA ILE A 128 1.18 12.38 -8.79
C ILE A 128 0.78 13.23 -10.01
N VAL A 129 0.59 12.57 -11.14
CA VAL A 129 0.13 13.16 -12.41
C VAL A 129 -1.30 12.79 -12.76
N GLY A 130 -1.93 11.90 -11.98
CA GLY A 130 -3.34 11.53 -12.09
C GLY A 130 -3.85 10.95 -10.77
N LEU A 131 -5.12 11.19 -10.44
CA LEU A 131 -5.74 10.71 -9.19
C LEU A 131 -7.24 10.48 -9.38
N GLN A 132 -7.74 9.34 -8.92
CA GLN A 132 -9.14 8.97 -9.01
C GLN A 132 -9.57 8.10 -7.82
N PRO A 133 -10.48 8.58 -6.95
CA PRO A 133 -11.17 7.72 -5.99
C PRO A 133 -12.15 6.77 -6.72
N ILE A 134 -12.26 5.54 -6.25
CA ILE A 134 -13.15 4.51 -6.79
C ILE A 134 -13.90 3.79 -5.67
N ILE A 135 -15.03 3.17 -6.02
CA ILE A 135 -15.78 2.30 -5.11
C ILE A 135 -15.66 0.86 -5.60
N VAL A 136 -15.23 -0.03 -4.71
CA VAL A 136 -15.19 -1.48 -4.92
C VAL A 136 -16.61 -2.01 -5.06
N LYS A 137 -16.87 -2.79 -6.10
CA LYS A 137 -18.18 -3.42 -6.36
C LYS A 137 -18.32 -4.73 -5.57
N ALA A 138 -18.30 -4.63 -4.25
CA ALA A 138 -18.45 -5.76 -3.36
C ALA A 138 -19.92 -6.23 -3.24
N PRO A 139 -20.18 -7.52 -2.96
CA PRO A 139 -21.53 -8.02 -2.71
C PRO A 139 -22.15 -7.48 -1.41
N ASP A 140 -21.32 -7.14 -0.42
CA ASP A 140 -21.70 -6.51 0.85
C ASP A 140 -20.49 -5.76 1.46
N TRP A 141 -20.72 -4.93 2.47
CA TRP A 141 -19.68 -4.19 3.17
C TRP A 141 -18.67 -5.12 3.85
N GLY A 142 -17.38 -4.81 3.73
CA GLY A 142 -16.29 -5.62 4.28
C GLY A 142 -15.99 -6.89 3.48
N PHE A 143 -16.63 -7.10 2.33
CA PHE A 143 -16.24 -8.13 1.37
C PHE A 143 -15.40 -7.53 0.24
N PRO A 144 -14.47 -8.30 -0.34
CA PRO A 144 -13.75 -7.84 -1.51
C PRO A 144 -14.65 -7.88 -2.76
N GLY A 145 -14.30 -7.09 -3.76
CA GLY A 145 -15.00 -7.02 -5.04
C GLY A 145 -14.12 -6.45 -6.15
N PRO A 146 -14.60 -6.49 -7.41
CA PRO A 146 -13.86 -5.87 -8.50
C PRO A 146 -13.93 -4.33 -8.42
N PHE A 147 -12.87 -3.68 -8.85
CA PHE A 147 -12.83 -2.25 -9.14
C PHE A 147 -12.35 -2.03 -10.57
N SER A 148 -12.78 -0.93 -11.18
CA SER A 148 -12.37 -0.53 -12.54
C SER A 148 -12.62 0.96 -12.71
N ALA A 149 -11.63 1.69 -13.22
CA ALA A 149 -11.72 3.11 -13.50
C ALA A 149 -10.73 3.56 -14.58
N ASP A 150 -11.10 4.66 -15.24
CA ASP A 150 -10.22 5.41 -16.13
C ASP A 150 -9.68 6.62 -15.36
N VAL A 151 -8.35 6.71 -15.23
CA VAL A 151 -7.67 7.78 -14.50
C VAL A 151 -7.00 8.73 -15.50
N PRO A 152 -7.50 9.98 -15.64
CA PRO A 152 -6.82 10.98 -16.45
C PRO A 152 -5.43 11.29 -15.87
N TYR A 153 -4.43 11.41 -16.73
CA TYR A 153 -3.08 11.84 -16.35
C TYR A 153 -2.45 12.75 -17.39
N GLU A 154 -1.40 13.48 -17.01
CA GLU A 154 -0.65 14.35 -17.90
C GLU A 154 0.87 14.17 -17.71
N VAL A 155 1.59 13.85 -18.80
CA VAL A 155 3.05 13.79 -18.83
C VAL A 155 3.58 14.53 -20.05
N ALA A 156 4.73 15.19 -19.92
CA ALA A 156 5.32 15.97 -21.01
C ALA A 156 6.08 15.12 -22.04
N ALA A 157 6.55 13.94 -21.63
CA ALA A 157 7.33 13.02 -22.46
C ALA A 157 7.07 11.58 -22.00
N GLU A 158 7.40 10.64 -22.88
CA GLU A 158 7.40 9.22 -22.54
C GLU A 158 8.44 8.93 -21.45
N GLY A 159 8.09 8.14 -20.45
CA GLY A 159 8.97 7.79 -19.35
C GLY A 159 8.39 6.72 -18.44
N PRO A 160 9.19 6.21 -17.48
CA PRO A 160 8.70 5.29 -16.47
C PRO A 160 7.62 5.96 -15.62
N GLY A 161 6.59 5.22 -15.25
CA GLY A 161 5.51 5.65 -14.36
C GLY A 161 5.06 4.51 -13.47
N ARG A 162 4.15 4.77 -12.53
CA ARG A 162 3.60 3.74 -11.64
C ARG A 162 2.13 4.02 -11.37
N ILE A 163 1.31 2.98 -11.46
CA ILE A 163 -0.05 3.01 -10.93
C ILE A 163 0.00 2.53 -9.49
N VAL A 164 -0.60 3.29 -8.57
CA VAL A 164 -0.69 2.96 -7.14
C VAL A 164 -2.16 2.89 -6.77
N VAL A 165 -2.58 1.79 -6.15
CA VAL A 165 -3.94 1.63 -5.60
C VAL A 165 -3.82 1.56 -4.08
N ILE A 166 -4.49 2.47 -3.41
CA ILE A 166 -4.39 2.74 -1.97
C ILE A 166 -5.74 2.44 -1.32
N ASP A 167 -5.71 1.61 -0.28
CA ASP A 167 -6.80 1.53 0.71
C ASP A 167 -6.50 2.50 1.86
N PRO A 168 -7.19 3.65 1.92
CA PRO A 168 -6.98 4.61 2.99
C PRO A 168 -7.57 4.10 4.30
N LEU A 169 -6.86 4.34 5.40
CA LEU A 169 -7.41 4.18 6.74
C LEU A 169 -7.69 5.56 7.32
N PRO A 170 -8.97 5.96 7.49
CA PRO A 170 -9.28 7.25 8.10
C PRO A 170 -8.75 7.36 9.53
N VAL A 171 -8.61 6.22 10.21
CA VAL A 171 -7.96 6.17 11.50
C VAL A 171 -6.47 6.47 11.33
N PHE A 172 -5.96 7.41 12.12
CA PHE A 172 -4.56 7.83 12.13
C PHE A 172 -4.07 8.49 10.83
N ASP A 173 -4.99 8.96 9.96
CA ASP A 173 -4.68 9.47 8.62
C ASP A 173 -3.74 8.51 7.86
N GLY A 174 -4.04 7.21 8.02
CA GLY A 174 -3.12 6.13 7.75
C GLY A 174 -3.33 5.45 6.41
N LEU A 175 -2.41 4.52 6.12
CA LEU A 175 -2.46 3.65 4.96
C LEU A 175 -2.82 2.25 5.43
N GLY A 176 -3.90 1.66 4.92
CA GLY A 176 -4.27 0.28 5.23
C GLY A 176 -3.51 -0.70 4.37
N HIS A 177 -3.61 -0.47 3.07
CA HIS A 177 -2.96 -1.31 2.08
C HIS A 177 -2.53 -0.49 0.86
N ILE A 178 -1.40 -0.86 0.26
CA ILE A 178 -0.98 -0.35 -1.04
C ILE A 178 -0.60 -1.51 -1.93
N SER A 179 -1.06 -1.46 -3.17
CA SER A 179 -0.57 -2.30 -4.27
C SER A 179 -0.22 -1.40 -5.44
N SER A 180 0.80 -1.75 -6.21
CA SER A 180 1.23 -0.92 -7.33
C SER A 180 1.79 -1.73 -8.50
N VAL A 181 1.83 -1.11 -9.67
CA VAL A 181 2.41 -1.68 -10.88
C VAL A 181 3.22 -0.63 -11.63
N GLU A 182 4.47 -0.95 -11.95
CA GLU A 182 5.35 -0.12 -12.77
C GLU A 182 4.92 -0.22 -14.24
N ILE A 183 4.86 0.92 -14.91
CA ILE A 183 4.42 1.07 -16.31
C ILE A 183 5.31 2.05 -17.06
N THR A 184 5.09 2.19 -18.36
CA THR A 184 5.59 3.32 -19.15
C THR A 184 4.43 4.26 -19.44
N LEU A 185 4.56 5.53 -19.06
CA LEU A 185 3.60 6.58 -19.41
C LEU A 185 4.07 7.28 -20.68
N ALA A 186 3.13 7.62 -21.56
CA ALA A 186 3.35 8.46 -22.72
C ALA A 186 2.22 9.49 -22.83
N PRO A 187 2.45 10.64 -23.47
CA PRO A 187 1.39 11.63 -23.70
C PRO A 187 0.15 11.06 -24.40
#